data_AF-A0A4Q1QR88-F1
#
_entry.id   AF-A0A4Q1QR88-F1
#
_cell.length_a   1.000
_cell.length_b   1.000
_cell.length_c   1.000
_cell.angle_alpha   90.00
_cell.angle_beta   90.00
_cell.angle_gamma   90.00
#
_symmetry.space_group_name_H-M   'P 1'
#
loop_
_entity.id
_entity.type
_entity.pdbx_description
1 polymer ?
#
loop_
_entity_poly.entity_id
_entity_poly.type
_entity_poly.pdbx_seq_one_letter_code
_entity_poly.pdbx_strand_id
1 'polypeptide(L)'
;MGLAMAPSPAHAQTAVLCSESALVNAITAANVVGGDTLVLFPFCTYRITSAHGTGPAGPVGLPPIIAPIKVIGLGNIIERGRGAPPFRVLQVEGSANVPGTKGKLDAQGITVRGGSAVSPYPGGGISNLGGTVSLSLSSVSGNTAVAGGGLYNDNGVMSLFGTQVTGNSAAFRGGGIYVNSGGVLLSGFTTAVSGNTPDNCAPPGSVGGCA
;
A
#
# COMPACT_ATOMS: atom_id res chain seq x y z
N MET A 1 -32.44 -23.78 23.11
CA MET A 1 -32.53 -22.44 22.47
C MET A 1 -31.21 -22.15 21.81
N GLY A 2 -31.07 -22.48 20.52
CA GLY A 2 -29.88 -22.15 19.74
C GLY A 2 -30.04 -20.76 19.14
N LEU A 3 -29.15 -19.84 19.50
CA LEU A 3 -29.03 -18.56 18.81
C LEU A 3 -28.37 -18.83 17.46
N ALA A 4 -29.18 -18.92 16.40
CA ALA A 4 -28.67 -18.85 15.04
C ALA A 4 -28.08 -17.45 14.82
N MET A 5 -26.77 -17.38 14.62
CA MET A 5 -26.13 -16.17 14.10
C MET A 5 -26.70 -15.93 12.71
N ALA A 6 -27.43 -14.83 12.55
CA ALA A 6 -27.84 -14.38 11.22
C ALA A 6 -26.58 -14.17 10.37
N PRO A 7 -26.53 -14.67 9.12
CA PRO A 7 -25.43 -14.36 8.23
C PRO A 7 -25.35 -12.84 8.11
N SER A 8 -24.18 -12.28 8.43
CA SER A 8 -23.91 -10.87 8.19
C SER A 8 -24.19 -10.59 6.70
N PRO A 9 -24.88 -9.49 6.35
CA PRO A 9 -25.14 -9.17 4.95
C PRO A 9 -23.79 -9.11 4.23
N ALA A 10 -23.64 -9.93 3.20
CA ALA A 10 -22.45 -9.91 2.35
C ALA A 10 -22.36 -8.50 1.75
N HIS A 11 -21.39 -7.70 2.20
CA HIS A 11 -21.04 -6.48 1.49
C HIS A 11 -20.74 -6.87 0.04
N ALA A 12 -21.44 -6.25 -0.90
CA ALA A 12 -21.30 -6.51 -2.32
C ALA A 12 -19.84 -6.27 -2.70
N GLN A 13 -19.14 -7.33 -3.12
CA GLN A 13 -17.76 -7.20 -3.58
C GLN A 13 -17.76 -6.54 -4.96
N THR A 14 -16.95 -5.52 -5.14
CA THR A 14 -16.79 -4.84 -6.42
C THR A 14 -15.74 -5.56 -7.26
N ALA A 15 -16.16 -6.15 -8.39
CA ALA A 15 -15.25 -6.70 -9.37
C ALA A 15 -14.54 -5.57 -10.13
N VAL A 16 -13.20 -5.60 -10.15
CA VAL A 16 -12.38 -4.60 -10.83
C VAL A 16 -11.83 -5.20 -12.12
N LEU A 17 -12.23 -4.62 -13.26
CA LEU A 17 -11.75 -5.00 -14.58
C LEU A 17 -10.27 -4.63 -14.77
N CYS A 18 -9.59 -5.29 -15.71
CA CYS A 18 -8.16 -5.13 -15.94
C CYS A 18 -7.80 -3.81 -16.66
N SER A 19 -8.00 -2.67 -16.00
CA SER A 19 -7.58 -1.36 -16.50
C SER A 19 -7.26 -0.38 -15.36
N GLU A 20 -6.42 0.62 -15.65
CA GLU A 20 -6.14 1.74 -14.75
C GLU A 20 -7.44 2.42 -14.30
N SER A 21 -8.29 2.80 -15.25
CA SER A 21 -9.55 3.50 -14.97
C SER A 21 -10.50 2.69 -14.10
N ALA A 22 -10.58 1.38 -14.27
CA ALA A 22 -11.43 0.53 -13.44
C ALA A 22 -10.95 0.52 -11.99
N LEU A 23 -9.64 0.39 -11.75
CA LEU A 23 -9.08 0.41 -10.40
C LEU A 23 -9.24 1.78 -9.73
N VAL A 24 -8.96 2.86 -10.47
CA VAL A 24 -9.14 4.24 -10.00
C VAL A 24 -10.60 4.50 -9.62
N ASN A 25 -11.55 4.12 -10.49
CA ASN A 25 -12.97 4.32 -10.24
C ASN A 25 -13.45 3.49 -9.04
N ALA A 26 -12.99 2.25 -8.90
CA ALA A 26 -13.35 1.38 -7.79
C ALA A 26 -12.88 1.94 -6.43
N ILE A 27 -11.62 2.40 -6.35
CA ILE A 27 -11.08 3.03 -5.13
C ILE A 27 -11.84 4.33 -4.82
N THR A 28 -12.10 5.15 -5.84
CA THR A 28 -12.85 6.41 -5.69
C THR A 28 -14.26 6.15 -5.14
N ALA A 29 -14.98 5.18 -5.72
CA ALA A 29 -16.30 4.80 -5.25
C ALA A 29 -16.28 4.28 -3.81
N ALA A 30 -15.32 3.41 -3.48
CA ALA A 30 -15.14 2.87 -2.13
C ALA A 30 -14.88 3.98 -1.10
N ASN A 31 -14.05 4.97 -1.43
CA ASN A 31 -13.82 6.14 -0.58
C ASN A 31 -15.10 6.94 -0.32
N VAL A 32 -15.96 7.11 -1.33
CA VAL A 32 -17.22 7.87 -1.22
C VAL A 32 -18.24 7.17 -0.32
N VAL A 33 -18.37 5.84 -0.43
CA VAL A 33 -19.35 5.07 0.36
C VAL A 33 -18.85 4.69 1.76
N GLY A 34 -17.61 5.04 2.10
CA GLY A 34 -17.03 4.78 3.42
C GLY A 34 -16.36 3.41 3.56
N GLY A 35 -16.04 2.74 2.45
CA GLY A 35 -15.27 1.51 2.39
C GLY A 35 -15.88 0.46 1.45
N ASP A 36 -15.05 -0.45 0.95
CA ASP A 36 -15.51 -1.55 0.07
C ASP A 36 -14.51 -2.73 0.03
N THR A 37 -14.94 -3.87 -0.50
CA THR A 37 -14.08 -4.98 -0.90
C THR A 37 -13.95 -5.04 -2.42
N LEU A 38 -12.75 -4.78 -2.92
CA LEU A 38 -12.39 -4.81 -4.33
C LEU A 38 -11.78 -6.17 -4.69
N VAL A 39 -12.34 -6.86 -5.67
CA VAL A 39 -11.82 -8.12 -6.20
C VAL A 39 -11.18 -7.84 -7.55
N LEU A 40 -9.86 -7.95 -7.62
CA LEU A 40 -9.12 -7.67 -8.85
C LEU A 40 -9.24 -8.83 -9.83
N PHE A 41 -9.37 -8.51 -11.13
CA PHE A 41 -9.32 -9.53 -12.17
C PHE A 41 -8.01 -10.33 -12.09
N PRO A 42 -8.02 -11.68 -11.98
CA PRO A 42 -6.83 -12.48 -11.70
C PRO A 42 -5.66 -12.23 -12.67
N PHE A 43 -4.44 -12.23 -12.12
CA PHE A 43 -3.17 -12.07 -12.86
C PHE A 43 -3.03 -10.77 -13.67
N CYS A 44 -3.98 -9.84 -13.54
CA CYS A 44 -3.96 -8.58 -14.25
C CYS A 44 -2.82 -7.67 -13.76
N THR A 45 -2.21 -6.96 -14.71
CA THR A 45 -1.33 -5.82 -14.44
C THR A 45 -2.09 -4.50 -14.61
N TYR A 46 -2.35 -3.83 -13.50
CA TYR A 46 -2.87 -2.46 -13.42
C TYR A 46 -1.72 -1.48 -13.56
N ARG A 47 -1.50 -1.02 -14.80
CA ARG A 47 -0.47 -0.03 -15.11
C ARG A 47 -1.03 1.38 -14.92
N ILE A 48 -0.51 2.11 -13.94
CA ILE A 48 -0.91 3.48 -13.64
C ILE A 48 -0.04 4.45 -14.44
N THR A 49 -0.65 5.29 -15.27
CA THR A 49 0.07 6.15 -16.23
C THR A 49 0.10 7.62 -15.80
N SER A 50 -0.80 8.03 -14.91
CA SER A 50 -0.85 9.36 -14.32
C SER A 50 -1.18 9.32 -12.82
N ALA A 51 -0.92 10.39 -12.10
CA ALA A 51 -1.36 10.52 -10.71
C ALA A 51 -2.88 10.77 -10.65
N HIS A 52 -3.58 10.04 -9.79
CA HIS A 52 -5.02 10.17 -9.52
C HIS A 52 -5.31 10.73 -8.12
N GLY A 53 -4.30 11.31 -7.49
CA GLY A 53 -4.48 12.11 -6.29
C GLY A 53 -3.22 12.84 -5.85
N THR A 54 -3.40 13.71 -4.88
CA THR A 54 -2.34 14.45 -4.21
C THR A 54 -2.54 14.31 -2.73
N GLY A 55 -1.47 14.15 -1.97
CA GLY A 55 -1.54 14.27 -0.52
C GLY A 55 -0.33 15.00 0.06
N PRO A 56 -0.19 15.02 1.39
CA PRO A 56 0.90 15.72 2.07
C PRO A 56 2.30 15.25 1.62
N ALA A 57 2.38 14.01 1.13
CA ALA A 57 3.58 13.43 0.58
C ALA A 57 3.67 13.53 -0.97
N GLY A 58 2.94 14.43 -1.63
CA GLY A 58 3.05 14.65 -3.07
C GLY A 58 2.14 13.75 -3.93
N PRO A 59 2.46 13.57 -5.23
CA PRO A 59 1.60 12.87 -6.18
C PRO A 59 1.40 11.38 -5.85
N VAL A 60 0.16 10.92 -5.99
CA VAL A 60 -0.27 9.54 -5.75
C VAL A 60 -0.85 8.94 -7.02
N GLY A 61 -0.35 7.77 -7.40
CA GLY A 61 -0.78 7.03 -8.57
C GLY A 61 -2.26 6.71 -8.47
N LEU A 62 -2.69 6.02 -7.42
CA LEU A 62 -4.11 5.75 -7.16
C LEU A 62 -4.73 6.82 -6.25
N PRO A 63 -6.07 6.97 -6.24
CA PRO A 63 -6.72 7.86 -5.28
C PRO A 63 -6.30 7.49 -3.84
N PRO A 64 -5.95 8.47 -2.98
CA PRO A 64 -5.62 8.21 -1.59
C PRO A 64 -6.72 7.42 -0.89
N ILE A 65 -6.34 6.38 -0.15
CA ILE A 65 -7.27 5.53 0.58
C ILE A 65 -7.60 6.23 1.88
N ILE A 66 -8.81 6.81 1.95
CA ILE A 66 -9.32 7.59 3.09
C ILE A 66 -10.41 6.84 3.86
N ALA A 67 -10.82 5.68 3.37
CA ALA A 67 -11.80 4.79 4.00
C ALA A 67 -11.25 3.35 4.06
N PRO A 68 -11.91 2.42 4.80
CA PRO A 68 -11.52 1.02 4.82
C PRO A 68 -11.75 0.31 3.48
N ILE A 69 -10.67 -0.03 2.78
CA ILE A 69 -10.70 -0.76 1.51
C ILE A 69 -9.98 -2.09 1.68
N LYS A 70 -10.67 -3.17 1.32
CA LYS A 70 -10.08 -4.50 1.16
C LYS A 70 -9.80 -4.77 -0.32
N VAL A 71 -8.63 -5.28 -0.65
CA VAL A 71 -8.23 -5.66 -2.01
C VAL A 71 -7.92 -7.15 -2.02
N ILE A 72 -8.69 -7.92 -2.79
CA ILE A 72 -8.47 -9.35 -3.00
C ILE A 72 -7.87 -9.53 -4.39
N GLY A 73 -6.59 -9.88 -4.43
CA GLY A 73 -5.85 -10.18 -5.65
C GLY A 73 -5.42 -11.64 -5.74
N LEU A 74 -5.11 -12.06 -6.96
CA LEU A 74 -4.52 -13.35 -7.29
C LEU A 74 -3.39 -13.13 -8.31
N GLY A 75 -2.19 -12.86 -7.82
CA GLY A 75 -1.00 -12.62 -8.66
C GLY A 75 -1.07 -11.30 -9.43
N ASN A 76 -1.84 -10.33 -8.94
CA ASN A 76 -2.01 -9.04 -9.58
C ASN A 76 -0.76 -8.17 -9.44
N ILE A 77 -0.52 -7.31 -10.42
CA ILE A 77 0.53 -6.30 -10.36
C ILE A 77 -0.15 -4.93 -10.43
N ILE A 78 0.16 -4.06 -9.49
CA ILE A 78 -0.19 -2.63 -9.52
C ILE A 78 1.14 -1.90 -9.68
N GLU A 79 1.35 -1.28 -10.84
CA GLU A 79 2.63 -0.69 -11.17
C GLU A 79 2.52 0.69 -11.77
N ARG A 80 3.53 1.52 -11.50
CA ARG A 80 3.72 2.75 -12.26
C ARG A 80 4.16 2.42 -13.69
N GLY A 81 3.54 3.07 -14.67
CA GLY A 81 3.87 2.96 -16.08
C GLY A 81 5.27 3.44 -16.41
N ARG A 82 5.95 2.74 -17.34
CA ARG A 82 7.24 3.20 -17.85
C ARG A 82 7.04 4.52 -18.60
N GLY A 83 7.80 5.56 -18.22
CA GLY A 83 7.67 6.90 -18.81
C GLY A 83 6.57 7.77 -18.20
N ALA A 84 5.77 7.25 -17.26
CA ALA A 84 4.86 8.08 -16.49
C ALA A 84 5.66 9.13 -15.66
N PRO A 85 5.04 10.24 -15.25
CA PRO A 85 5.60 11.12 -14.23
C PRO A 85 5.93 10.38 -12.92
N PRO A 86 6.81 10.92 -12.07
CA PRO A 86 7.06 10.34 -10.76
C PRO A 86 5.82 10.50 -9.85
N PHE A 87 5.35 9.37 -9.32
CA PHE A 87 4.37 9.30 -8.25
C PHE A 87 4.56 7.99 -7.48
N ARG A 88 4.14 7.99 -6.20
CA ARG A 88 4.01 6.75 -5.43
C ARG A 88 2.84 5.91 -5.95
N VAL A 89 2.82 4.61 -5.73
CA VAL A 89 1.69 3.79 -6.23
C VAL A 89 0.44 3.99 -5.36
N LEU A 90 0.58 3.85 -4.04
CA LEU A 90 -0.52 3.87 -3.07
C LEU A 90 -0.24 4.83 -1.91
N GLN A 91 -1.31 5.41 -1.38
CA GLN A 91 -1.27 6.18 -0.14
C GLN A 91 -2.50 5.83 0.72
N VAL A 92 -2.27 5.66 2.01
CA VAL A 92 -3.33 5.45 3.00
C VAL A 92 -3.29 6.58 4.00
N GLU A 93 -4.42 7.23 4.20
CA GLU A 93 -4.54 8.42 5.04
C GLU A 93 -5.50 8.13 6.19
N GLY A 94 -4.98 8.15 7.41
CA GLY A 94 -5.78 8.05 8.63
C GLY A 94 -5.75 9.33 9.46
N SER A 95 -6.65 9.38 10.43
CA SER A 95 -6.98 10.58 11.20
C SER A 95 -5.80 11.19 11.97
N ALA A 96 -4.75 10.42 12.27
CA ALA A 96 -3.57 10.92 12.98
C ALA A 96 -2.77 11.93 12.14
N ASN A 97 -2.75 11.79 10.81
CA ASN A 97 -2.05 12.71 9.90
C ASN A 97 -3.01 13.54 9.05
N VAL A 98 -4.20 13.02 8.74
CA VAL A 98 -5.19 13.68 7.90
C VAL A 98 -6.54 13.66 8.62
N PRO A 99 -6.90 14.72 9.37
CA PRO A 99 -8.14 14.75 10.14
C PRO A 99 -9.39 14.45 9.29
N GLY A 100 -10.28 13.62 9.81
CA GLY A 100 -11.53 13.23 9.13
C GLY A 100 -11.44 11.96 8.28
N THR A 101 -10.24 11.44 8.02
CA THR A 101 -10.06 10.19 7.27
C THR A 101 -10.00 8.95 8.17
N LYS A 102 -10.31 7.80 7.60
CA LYS A 102 -10.31 6.47 8.24
C LYS A 102 -9.59 5.46 7.35
N GLY A 103 -8.52 5.88 6.68
CA GLY A 103 -7.80 5.08 5.71
C GLY A 103 -7.32 3.77 6.30
N LYS A 104 -7.78 2.69 5.69
CA LYS A 104 -7.32 1.34 5.98
C LYS A 104 -7.23 0.57 4.68
N LEU A 105 -6.10 -0.05 4.42
CA LEU A 105 -5.89 -0.95 3.30
C LEU A 105 -5.66 -2.37 3.84
N ASP A 106 -6.50 -3.32 3.43
CA ASP A 106 -6.27 -4.75 3.63
C ASP A 106 -6.07 -5.40 2.26
N ALA A 107 -4.84 -5.64 1.84
CA ALA A 107 -4.53 -6.15 0.52
C ALA A 107 -3.92 -7.56 0.57
N GLN A 108 -4.42 -8.43 -0.30
CA GLN A 108 -3.96 -9.81 -0.42
C GLN A 108 -3.57 -10.12 -1.86
N GLY A 109 -2.44 -10.83 -2.05
CA GLY A 109 -2.09 -11.42 -3.34
C GLY A 109 -1.74 -10.41 -4.44
N ILE A 110 -1.24 -9.23 -4.07
CA ILE A 110 -0.85 -8.17 -5.01
C ILE A 110 0.65 -7.91 -5.00
N THR A 111 1.17 -7.41 -6.11
CA THR A 111 2.51 -6.84 -6.24
C THR A 111 2.41 -5.34 -6.46
N VAL A 112 3.09 -4.53 -5.66
CA VAL A 112 3.21 -3.08 -5.81
C VAL A 112 4.62 -2.74 -6.29
N ARG A 113 4.76 -2.19 -7.49
CA ARG A 113 6.10 -1.94 -8.06
C ARG A 113 6.25 -0.71 -8.94
N GLY A 114 7.51 -0.30 -9.14
CA GLY A 114 7.88 0.79 -10.05
C GLY A 114 7.51 2.19 -9.57
N GLY A 115 6.93 2.31 -8.37
CA GLY A 115 6.58 3.58 -7.76
C GLY A 115 7.81 4.48 -7.58
N SER A 116 7.61 5.79 -7.71
CA SER A 116 8.70 6.76 -7.66
C SER A 116 8.26 8.04 -6.98
N ALA A 117 8.66 8.22 -5.73
CA ALA A 117 8.47 9.46 -4.98
C ALA A 117 9.76 10.29 -5.03
N VAL A 118 9.75 11.36 -5.82
CA VAL A 118 10.92 12.26 -5.96
C VAL A 118 10.98 13.26 -4.80
N SER A 119 12.17 13.82 -4.55
CA SER A 119 12.38 14.76 -3.45
C SER A 119 11.39 15.93 -3.44
N PRO A 120 10.81 16.28 -2.28
CA PRO A 120 11.14 15.83 -0.91
C PRO A 120 10.35 14.63 -0.40
N TYR A 121 9.66 13.88 -1.26
CA TYR A 121 8.58 13.00 -0.84
C TYR A 121 9.04 11.57 -0.48
N PRO A 122 8.59 10.99 0.65
CA PRO A 122 8.86 9.60 1.03
C PRO A 122 7.84 8.60 0.46
N GLY A 123 8.07 7.30 0.55
CA GLY A 123 7.07 6.26 0.26
C GLY A 123 6.85 6.02 -1.23
N GLY A 124 7.73 5.25 -1.88
CA GLY A 124 7.67 5.02 -3.33
C GLY A 124 6.58 4.03 -3.74
N GLY A 125 6.49 2.90 -3.04
CA GLY A 125 5.43 1.91 -3.25
C GLY A 125 4.16 2.32 -2.52
N ILE A 126 4.18 2.23 -1.19
CA ILE A 126 3.05 2.56 -0.31
C ILE A 126 3.49 3.55 0.77
N SER A 127 2.71 4.61 0.93
CA SER A 127 2.85 5.56 2.04
C SER A 127 1.66 5.46 2.98
N ASN A 128 1.90 5.10 4.24
CA ASN A 128 0.87 5.09 5.28
C ASN A 128 1.04 6.31 6.19
N LEU A 129 0.08 7.22 6.12
CA LEU A 129 0.05 8.49 6.86
C LEU A 129 -1.09 8.42 7.88
N GLY A 130 -0.80 7.96 9.09
CA GLY A 130 -1.75 7.86 10.18
C GLY A 130 -2.82 6.77 10.02
N GLY A 131 -2.75 5.95 8.98
CA GLY A 131 -3.71 4.90 8.67
C GLY A 131 -3.24 3.48 9.05
N THR A 132 -3.95 2.48 8.54
CA THR A 132 -3.62 1.07 8.77
C THR A 132 -3.41 0.35 7.43
N VAL A 133 -2.30 -0.36 7.28
CA VAL A 133 -2.01 -1.19 6.10
C VAL A 133 -1.77 -2.64 6.53
N SER A 134 -2.52 -3.57 5.95
CA SER A 134 -2.27 -5.00 6.05
C SER A 134 -1.94 -5.54 4.66
N LEU A 135 -0.77 -6.16 4.51
CA LEU A 135 -0.35 -6.85 3.30
C LEU A 135 -0.22 -8.34 3.60
N SER A 136 -0.94 -9.16 2.85
CA SER A 136 -0.89 -10.62 2.97
C SER A 136 -0.50 -11.25 1.65
N LEU A 137 0.46 -12.18 1.65
CA LEU A 137 0.87 -12.93 0.46
C LEU A 137 1.17 -12.02 -0.73
N SER A 138 1.81 -10.88 -0.47
CA SER A 138 2.00 -9.79 -1.42
C SER A 138 3.49 -9.53 -1.66
N SER A 139 3.79 -8.65 -2.62
CA SER A 139 5.15 -8.18 -2.88
C SER A 139 5.19 -6.67 -3.04
N VAL A 140 6.23 -6.02 -2.52
CA VAL A 140 6.52 -4.61 -2.74
C VAL A 140 7.96 -4.52 -3.27
N SER A 141 8.12 -4.18 -4.55
CA SER A 141 9.44 -4.28 -5.19
C SER A 141 9.73 -3.21 -6.22
N GLY A 142 11.01 -2.91 -6.45
CA GLY A 142 11.42 -1.98 -7.51
C GLY A 142 10.86 -0.57 -7.34
N ASN A 143 10.53 -0.15 -6.12
CA ASN A 143 10.03 1.19 -5.83
C ASN A 143 11.17 2.11 -5.37
N THR A 144 11.03 3.41 -5.64
CA THR A 144 12.05 4.42 -5.37
C THR A 144 11.46 5.60 -4.59
N ALA A 145 12.17 6.12 -3.59
CA ALA A 145 11.74 7.28 -2.82
C ALA A 145 12.90 8.10 -2.24
N VAL A 146 12.60 9.21 -1.56
CA VAL A 146 13.57 9.87 -0.65
C VAL A 146 13.86 9.00 0.57
N ALA A 147 12.82 8.50 1.21
CA ALA A 147 12.87 7.56 2.33
C ALA A 147 11.68 6.58 2.21
N GLY A 148 11.86 5.34 2.64
CA GLY A 148 10.81 4.32 2.48
C GLY A 148 10.60 3.99 1.01
N GLY A 149 11.62 3.48 0.34
CA GLY A 149 11.58 3.15 -1.10
C GLY A 149 10.39 2.27 -1.42
N GLY A 150 10.25 1.16 -0.69
CA GLY A 150 9.09 0.28 -0.75
C GLY A 150 7.92 0.82 0.06
N LEU A 151 8.11 0.90 1.38
CA LEU A 151 7.08 1.25 2.36
C LEU A 151 7.54 2.42 3.24
N TYR A 152 6.66 3.39 3.44
CA TYR A 152 6.85 4.47 4.40
C TYR A 152 5.69 4.48 5.39
N ASN A 153 6.00 4.46 6.69
CA ASN A 153 5.02 4.53 7.76
C ASN A 153 5.25 5.75 8.65
N ASP A 154 4.20 6.55 8.85
CA ASP A 154 4.22 7.73 9.69
C ASP A 154 2.93 7.83 10.49
N ASN A 155 3.04 7.76 11.82
CA ASN A 155 1.96 7.67 12.80
C ASN A 155 0.90 6.57 12.51
N GLY A 156 1.22 5.63 11.63
CA GLY A 156 0.33 4.55 11.21
C GLY A 156 0.76 3.18 11.72
N VAL A 157 0.00 2.16 11.34
CA VAL A 157 0.32 0.76 11.61
C VAL A 157 0.40 -0.03 10.31
N MET A 158 1.48 -0.79 10.12
CA MET A 158 1.59 -1.77 9.04
C MET A 158 1.73 -3.20 9.59
N SER A 159 1.08 -4.16 8.94
CA SER A 159 1.25 -5.59 9.19
C SER A 159 1.52 -6.32 7.89
N LEU A 160 2.64 -7.05 7.83
CA LEU A 160 3.05 -7.85 6.68
C LEU A 160 3.00 -9.33 7.08
N PHE A 161 2.25 -10.12 6.32
CA PHE A 161 2.14 -11.57 6.47
C PHE A 161 2.45 -12.28 5.15
N GLY A 162 3.41 -13.19 5.17
CA GLY A 162 3.97 -13.83 3.98
C GLY A 162 4.28 -12.87 2.82
N THR A 163 4.77 -11.67 3.13
CA THR A 163 4.96 -10.58 2.16
C THR A 163 6.44 -10.27 1.95
N GLN A 164 6.83 -10.07 0.69
CA GLN A 164 8.22 -9.78 0.31
C GLN A 164 8.42 -8.30 -0.03
N VAL A 165 9.36 -7.64 0.64
CA VAL A 165 9.76 -6.25 0.35
C VAL A 165 11.19 -6.24 -0.16
N THR A 166 11.39 -6.17 -1.47
CA THR A 166 12.69 -6.44 -2.10
C THR A 166 13.03 -5.52 -3.27
N GLY A 167 14.32 -5.22 -3.46
CA GLY A 167 14.78 -4.42 -4.61
C GLY A 167 14.23 -3.00 -4.64
N ASN A 168 13.86 -2.44 -3.49
CA ASN A 168 13.43 -1.06 -3.36
C ASN A 168 14.63 -0.16 -3.01
N SER A 169 14.54 1.11 -3.39
CA SER A 169 15.63 2.07 -3.20
C SER A 169 15.15 3.39 -2.59
N ALA A 170 15.94 3.95 -1.68
CA ALA A 170 15.73 5.25 -1.09
C ALA A 170 16.98 6.12 -1.26
N ALA A 171 16.80 7.45 -1.38
CA ALA A 171 17.94 8.37 -1.44
C ALA A 171 18.67 8.50 -0.10
N PHE A 172 17.95 8.40 1.02
CA PHE A 172 18.53 8.63 2.36
C PHE A 172 18.54 7.39 3.25
N ARG A 173 17.38 6.75 3.45
CA ARG A 173 17.22 5.64 4.41
C ARG A 173 15.88 4.92 4.25
N GLY A 174 15.80 3.69 4.72
CA GLY A 174 14.63 2.84 4.57
C GLY A 174 14.44 2.48 3.12
N GLY A 175 15.40 1.80 2.51
CA GLY A 175 15.27 1.33 1.12
C GLY A 175 14.03 0.46 0.97
N GLY A 176 13.89 -0.51 1.87
CA GLY A 176 12.70 -1.35 1.98
C GLY A 176 11.59 -0.63 2.73
N ILE A 177 11.77 -0.46 4.04
CA ILE A 177 10.78 0.12 4.96
C ILE A 177 11.40 1.30 5.72
N TYR A 178 10.72 2.43 5.75
CA TYR A 178 11.03 3.53 6.67
C TYR A 178 9.90 3.74 7.66
N VAL A 179 10.22 3.75 8.95
CA VAL A 179 9.29 4.03 10.05
C VAL A 179 9.64 5.39 10.65
N ASN A 180 8.87 6.42 10.32
CA ASN A 180 9.00 7.72 10.96
C ASN A 180 8.48 7.67 12.41
N SER A 181 7.33 7.03 12.58
CA SER A 181 6.66 6.76 13.85
C SER A 181 5.57 5.71 13.64
N GLY A 182 4.92 5.27 14.73
CA GLY A 182 3.96 4.16 14.68
C GLY A 182 4.64 2.80 14.72
N GLY A 183 4.06 1.78 14.09
CA GLY A 183 4.56 0.41 14.19
C GLY A 183 4.45 -0.39 12.90
N VAL A 184 5.44 -1.27 12.68
CA VAL A 184 5.44 -2.24 11.58
C VAL A 184 5.67 -3.63 12.17
N LEU A 185 4.76 -4.56 11.88
CA LEU A 185 4.86 -5.95 12.27
C LEU A 185 5.17 -6.82 11.05
N LEU A 186 6.26 -7.59 11.12
CA LEU A 186 6.58 -8.65 10.18
C LEU A 186 6.18 -9.98 10.79
N SER A 187 5.39 -10.78 10.08
CA SER A 187 4.87 -12.05 10.58
C SER A 187 4.82 -13.13 9.50
N GLY A 188 4.92 -14.40 9.91
CA GLY A 188 4.98 -15.54 8.99
C GLY A 188 6.39 -15.81 8.44
N PHE A 189 6.73 -17.10 8.32
CA PHE A 189 8.08 -17.56 7.96
C PHE A 189 8.55 -17.15 6.56
N THR A 190 7.61 -16.76 5.69
CA THR A 190 7.89 -16.32 4.32
C THR A 190 7.91 -14.81 4.16
N THR A 191 7.73 -14.03 5.24
CA THR A 191 7.89 -12.57 5.20
C THR A 191 9.36 -12.20 5.28
N ALA A 192 9.84 -11.43 4.31
CA ALA A 192 11.21 -10.92 4.30
C ALA A 192 11.29 -9.50 3.74
N VAL A 193 12.19 -8.71 4.33
CA VAL A 193 12.62 -7.41 3.81
C VAL A 193 14.10 -7.54 3.49
N SER A 194 14.45 -7.62 2.20
CA SER A 194 15.82 -7.95 1.80
C SER A 194 16.21 -7.35 0.45
N GLY A 195 17.51 -7.13 0.24
CA GLY A 195 18.03 -6.61 -1.02
C GLY A 195 17.52 -5.21 -1.38
N ASN A 196 17.27 -4.36 -0.37
CA ASN A 196 16.90 -2.97 -0.58
C ASN A 196 18.10 -2.03 -0.31
N THR A 197 18.05 -0.80 -0.83
CA THR A 197 19.15 0.18 -0.76
C THR A 197 18.64 1.52 -0.23
N PRO A 198 19.34 2.21 0.69
CA PRO A 198 20.63 1.86 1.27
C PRO A 198 20.54 0.78 2.35
N ASP A 199 19.34 0.52 2.88
CA ASP A 199 19.09 -0.44 3.94
C ASP A 199 17.71 -1.12 3.76
N ASN A 200 17.49 -2.23 4.47
CA ASN A 200 16.20 -2.93 4.44
C ASN A 200 15.16 -2.21 5.29
N CYS A 201 15.53 -1.79 6.50
CA CYS A 201 14.66 -1.00 7.36
C CYS A 201 15.40 0.14 8.04
N ALA A 202 14.73 1.27 8.19
CA ALA A 202 15.20 2.40 8.96
C ALA A 202 14.08 3.06 9.78
N PRO A 203 14.40 3.64 10.96
CA PRO A 203 15.69 3.58 11.63
C PRO A 203 16.02 2.14 12.11
N PRO A 204 17.30 1.80 12.36
CA PRO A 204 17.67 0.47 12.84
C PRO A 204 16.88 0.07 14.10
N GLY A 205 16.38 -1.17 14.14
CA GLY A 205 15.58 -1.68 15.26
C GLY A 205 14.11 -1.23 15.28
N SER A 206 13.67 -0.36 14.36
CA SER A 206 12.25 0.07 14.29
C SER A 206 11.29 -1.03 13.81
N VAL A 207 11.81 -2.04 13.10
CA VAL A 207 11.02 -3.15 12.57
C VAL A 207 11.62 -4.46 13.09
N GLY A 208 10.89 -5.15 13.96
CA GLY A 208 11.32 -6.45 14.50
C GLY A 208 11.48 -7.49 13.39
N GLY A 209 12.62 -8.19 13.38
CA GLY A 209 12.93 -9.20 12.36
C GLY A 209 13.40 -8.64 11.01
N CYS A 210 13.57 -7.32 10.89
CA CYS A 210 14.20 -6.72 9.72
C CYS A 210 15.71 -6.58 9.95
N ALA A 211 16.50 -7.24 9.10
CA ALA A 211 17.96 -7.18 9.12
C ALA A 211 18.47 -6.47 7.86
#